data_AF-A0A9W9VPX7-F1
#
_entry.id   AF-A0A9W9VPX7-F1
#
_cell.length_a   1.000
_cell.length_b   1.000
_cell.length_c   1.000
_cell.angle_alpha   90.00
_cell.angle_beta   90.00
_cell.angle_gamma   90.00
#
_symmetry.space_group_name_H-M   'P 1'
#
loop_
_entity.id
_entity.type
_entity.pdbx_description
1 polymer ?
#
loop_
_entity_poly.entity_id
_entity_poly.type
_entity_poly.pdbx_seq_one_letter_code
_entity_poly.pdbx_strand_id
1 'polypeptide(L)'
;MEKPKIDAADARSWAVARHLHRNGFITLVSPRRHFVPGWLDKYLSAARGGATVSADEYGYRVNIADMHRMYMRYLQAKLVQTAITLHPKEFTITEMESDALESTLRKYVQSVQDQEYMAKHSGKRNDPFIASSERLHDHYILEREMTRQGKIPDDFEALKATAILTGPWEKGNRAGAQPIYATRAETMKRGLFSRLAGALVGGAFLIGPMWLLALERDLYFQLGFTTGFVSAFGLLMAWYLNTLESVFAASIAYAAVLMVFIGVIMQEAGSR
;
A
#
# COMPACT_ATOMS: atom_id res chain seq x y z
N MET A 1 -22.67 11.92 -27.43
CA MET A 1 -22.45 11.11 -26.22
C MET A 1 -23.76 11.05 -25.46
N GLU A 2 -24.48 9.95 -25.61
CA GLU A 2 -25.74 9.72 -24.90
C GLU A 2 -25.42 9.45 -23.42
N LYS A 3 -26.06 10.18 -22.51
CA LYS A 3 -25.85 9.95 -21.08
C LYS A 3 -26.44 8.58 -20.73
N PRO A 4 -25.68 7.66 -20.12
CA PRO A 4 -26.23 6.37 -19.73
C PRO A 4 -27.42 6.60 -18.79
N LYS A 5 -28.58 6.00 -19.12
CA LYS A 5 -29.73 5.97 -18.21
C LYS A 5 -29.33 5.17 -16.99
N ILE A 6 -29.09 5.86 -15.88
CA ILE A 6 -28.89 5.24 -14.57
C ILE A 6 -30.26 4.75 -14.11
N ASP A 7 -30.39 3.45 -13.84
CA ASP A 7 -31.61 2.87 -13.29
C ASP A 7 -31.95 3.54 -11.93
N ALA A 8 -33.23 3.72 -11.64
CA ALA A 8 -33.69 4.32 -10.38
C ALA A 8 -33.23 3.49 -9.16
N ALA A 9 -33.11 2.17 -9.31
CA ALA A 9 -32.55 1.28 -8.30
C ALA A 9 -31.06 1.57 -8.05
N ASP A 10 -30.28 1.79 -9.11
CA ASP A 10 -28.88 2.18 -9.04
C ASP A 10 -28.72 3.54 -8.36
N ALA A 11 -29.59 4.52 -8.65
CA ALA A 11 -29.54 5.83 -8.01
C ALA A 11 -29.70 5.75 -6.48
N ARG A 12 -30.55 4.85 -5.98
CA ARG A 12 -30.74 4.65 -4.53
C ARG A 12 -29.53 4.00 -3.87
N SER A 13 -28.96 2.95 -4.48
CA SER A 13 -27.76 2.29 -3.93
C SER A 13 -26.57 3.26 -3.87
N TRP A 14 -26.41 4.09 -4.91
CA TRP A 14 -25.43 5.18 -4.94
C TRP A 14 -25.69 6.24 -3.87
N ALA A 15 -26.94 6.61 -3.61
CA ALA A 15 -27.26 7.57 -2.55
C ALA A 15 -26.89 7.05 -1.16
N VAL A 16 -27.17 5.78 -0.87
CA VAL A 16 -26.81 5.13 0.40
C VAL A 16 -25.29 5.02 0.55
N ALA A 17 -24.60 4.55 -0.50
CA ALA A 17 -23.15 4.43 -0.47
C ALA A 17 -22.47 5.80 -0.33
N ARG A 18 -22.98 6.83 -1.04
CA ARG A 18 -22.54 8.22 -0.87
C ARG A 18 -22.77 8.72 0.55
N HIS A 19 -23.89 8.37 1.18
CA HIS A 19 -24.18 8.76 2.56
C HIS A 19 -23.21 8.11 3.56
N LEU A 20 -22.99 6.79 3.45
CA LEU A 20 -22.08 6.03 4.31
C LEU A 20 -20.64 6.54 4.23
N HIS A 21 -20.21 6.99 3.04
CA HIS A 21 -18.85 7.43 2.80
C HIS A 21 -18.71 8.97 2.67
N ARG A 22 -19.76 9.73 3.01
CA ARG A 22 -19.83 11.18 2.80
C ARG A 22 -18.64 11.93 3.40
N ASN A 23 -18.09 11.42 4.50
CA ASN A 23 -17.00 12.04 5.24
C ASN A 23 -15.61 11.47 4.91
N GLY A 24 -15.52 10.45 4.04
CA GLY A 24 -14.27 9.76 3.73
C GLY A 24 -13.59 10.19 2.43
N PHE A 25 -14.38 10.64 1.44
CA PHE A 25 -13.83 10.87 0.09
C PHE A 25 -12.96 12.12 -0.02
N ILE A 26 -13.43 13.21 0.57
CA ILE A 26 -12.78 14.52 0.52
C ILE A 26 -12.54 14.91 1.96
N THR A 27 -11.29 15.15 2.29
CA THR A 27 -10.88 15.68 3.58
C THR A 27 -10.15 16.99 3.34
N LEU A 28 -10.37 17.96 4.22
CA LEU A 28 -9.54 19.15 4.24
C LEU A 28 -8.21 18.81 4.90
N VAL A 29 -7.14 19.36 4.35
CA VAL A 29 -5.81 19.27 4.92
C VAL A 29 -5.29 20.67 5.19
N SER A 30 -4.56 20.85 6.28
CA SER A 30 -3.90 22.12 6.59
C SER A 30 -2.41 21.89 6.84
N PRO A 31 -1.55 22.87 6.50
CA PRO A 31 -0.12 22.73 6.68
C PRO A 31 0.23 22.72 8.17
N ARG A 32 1.07 21.77 8.56
CA ARG A 32 1.60 21.70 9.93
C ARG A 32 2.61 22.82 10.14
N ARG A 33 2.42 23.60 11.22
CA ARG A 33 3.36 24.67 11.59
C ARG A 33 4.71 24.07 11.99
N HIS A 34 5.78 24.56 11.35
CA HIS A 34 7.11 23.93 11.35
C HIS A 34 7.82 23.85 12.73
N PHE A 35 7.23 24.41 13.79
CA PHE A 35 7.85 24.55 15.10
C PHE A 35 6.99 24.10 16.29
N VAL A 36 5.81 23.52 16.06
CA VAL A 36 4.88 23.17 17.14
C VAL A 36 4.82 21.64 17.31
N PRO A 37 5.22 21.09 18.47
CA PRO A 37 4.99 19.69 18.81
C PRO A 37 3.51 19.35 18.65
N GLY A 38 3.17 18.17 18.11
CA GLY A 38 1.79 17.87 17.71
C GLY A 38 0.77 17.87 18.86
N TRP A 39 1.23 17.61 20.09
CA TRP A 39 0.41 17.71 21.30
C TRP A 39 0.07 19.17 21.64
N LEU A 40 1.02 20.10 21.42
CA LEU A 40 0.86 21.52 21.70
C LEU A 40 -0.05 22.18 20.66
N ASP A 41 0.04 21.74 19.40
CA ASP A 41 -0.81 22.25 18.32
C ASP A 41 -2.28 21.93 18.57
N LYS A 42 -2.59 20.69 19.01
CA LYS A 42 -3.95 20.29 19.44
C LYS A 42 -4.48 21.16 20.57
N TYR A 43 -3.64 21.45 21.57
CA TYR A 43 -4.03 22.26 22.72
C TYR A 43 -4.25 23.72 22.32
N LEU A 44 -3.39 24.27 21.47
CA LEU A 44 -3.51 25.63 20.96
C LEU A 44 -4.74 25.78 20.06
N SER A 45 -5.05 24.80 19.21
CA SER A 45 -6.27 24.83 18.38
C SER A 45 -7.55 24.76 19.21
N ALA A 46 -7.55 24.00 20.31
CA ALA A 46 -8.69 23.95 21.23
C ALA A 46 -8.84 25.25 22.04
N ALA A 47 -7.72 25.86 22.47
CA ALA A 47 -7.71 27.08 23.25
C ALA A 47 -8.05 28.34 22.42
N ARG A 48 -7.79 28.34 21.11
CA ARG A 48 -8.02 29.52 20.25
C ARG A 48 -9.45 29.71 19.74
N GLY A 49 -10.40 28.85 20.15
CA GLY A 49 -11.82 29.06 19.87
C GLY A 49 -12.13 29.43 18.42
N GLY A 50 -11.49 28.77 17.45
CA GLY A 50 -11.73 29.03 16.04
C GLY A 50 -11.10 30.30 15.48
N ALA A 51 -9.87 30.65 15.89
CA ALA A 51 -9.06 31.59 15.10
C ALA A 51 -8.97 31.04 13.67
N THR A 52 -9.73 31.64 12.76
CA THR A 52 -9.91 31.22 11.38
C THR A 52 -8.55 31.23 10.71
N VAL A 53 -7.98 30.03 10.56
CA VAL A 53 -6.99 29.76 9.53
C VAL A 53 -7.59 30.31 8.24
N SER A 54 -6.85 31.19 7.56
CA SER A 54 -7.34 31.83 6.32
C SER A 54 -7.85 30.73 5.39
N ALA A 55 -8.96 30.96 4.68
CA ALA A 55 -9.50 30.00 3.74
C ALA A 55 -8.42 29.52 2.73
N ASP A 56 -7.44 30.39 2.44
CA ASP A 56 -6.28 30.14 1.57
C ASP A 56 -5.25 29.15 2.13
N GLU A 57 -5.30 28.80 3.42
CA GLU A 57 -4.38 27.84 4.05
C GLU A 57 -4.92 26.40 4.04
N TYR A 58 -6.16 26.19 3.59
CA TYR A 58 -6.73 24.84 3.47
C TYR A 58 -6.48 24.25 2.08
N GLY A 59 -6.06 22.99 2.08
CA GLY A 59 -5.95 22.16 0.90
C GLY A 59 -6.99 21.05 0.92
N TYR A 60 -7.07 20.34 -0.20
CA TYR A 60 -7.93 19.18 -0.37
C TYR A 60 -7.11 17.89 -0.41
N ARG A 61 -7.68 16.83 0.16
CA ARG A 61 -7.21 15.47 -0.01
C ARG A 61 -8.37 14.59 -0.44
N VAL A 62 -8.18 13.89 -1.56
CA VAL A 62 -9.16 12.98 -2.14
C VAL A 62 -8.63 11.54 -2.06
N ASN A 63 -9.40 10.66 -1.41
CA ASN A 63 -9.05 9.25 -1.28
C ASN A 63 -9.74 8.40 -2.35
N ILE A 64 -8.98 8.06 -3.41
CA ILE A 64 -9.45 7.24 -4.52
C ILE A 64 -9.72 5.80 -4.06
N ALA A 65 -8.99 5.29 -3.06
CA ALA A 65 -9.23 3.96 -2.53
C ALA A 65 -10.62 3.85 -1.85
N ASP A 66 -11.08 4.92 -1.19
CA ASP A 66 -12.45 4.93 -0.64
C ASP A 66 -13.50 5.04 -1.74
N MET A 67 -13.23 5.78 -2.83
CA MET A 67 -14.10 5.78 -4.03
C MET A 67 -14.21 4.37 -4.63
N HIS A 68 -13.09 3.63 -4.67
CA HIS A 68 -13.06 2.24 -5.14
C HIS A 68 -13.88 1.31 -4.24
N ARG A 69 -13.82 1.47 -2.91
CA ARG A 69 -14.68 0.74 -1.96
C ARG A 69 -16.16 0.99 -2.21
N MET A 70 -16.53 2.24 -2.50
CA MET A 70 -17.91 2.57 -2.87
C MET A 70 -18.32 1.87 -4.19
N TYR A 71 -17.43 1.86 -5.19
CA TYR A 71 -17.68 1.15 -6.45
C TYR A 71 -17.83 -0.37 -6.27
N MET A 72 -17.02 -1.00 -5.41
CA MET A 72 -17.17 -2.41 -5.07
C MET A 72 -18.52 -2.71 -4.42
N ARG A 73 -19.00 -1.84 -3.52
CA ARG A 73 -20.34 -1.99 -2.90
C ARG A 73 -21.45 -1.88 -3.93
N TYR A 74 -21.32 -0.96 -4.89
CA TYR A 74 -22.24 -0.85 -6.01
C TYR A 74 -22.28 -2.16 -6.83
N LEU A 75 -21.12 -2.69 -7.21
CA LEU A 75 -21.03 -3.97 -7.94
C LEU A 75 -21.60 -5.14 -7.15
N GLN A 76 -21.34 -5.19 -5.84
CA GLN A 76 -21.89 -6.22 -4.95
C GLN A 76 -23.43 -6.16 -4.92
N ALA A 77 -24.00 -4.96 -4.75
CA ALA A 77 -25.46 -4.77 -4.76
C ALA A 77 -26.07 -5.20 -6.10
N LYS A 78 -25.42 -4.86 -7.21
CA LYS A 78 -25.84 -5.27 -8.55
C LYS A 78 -25.82 -6.78 -8.74
N LEU A 79 -24.76 -7.47 -8.29
CA LEU A 79 -24.68 -8.93 -8.32
C LEU A 79 -25.78 -9.59 -7.49
N VAL A 80 -26.07 -9.06 -6.30
CA VAL A 80 -27.16 -9.56 -5.45
C VAL A 80 -28.51 -9.37 -6.14
N GLN A 81 -28.74 -8.22 -6.77
CA GLN A 81 -29.96 -7.97 -7.52
C GLN A 81 -30.11 -8.95 -8.68
N THR A 82 -29.07 -9.15 -9.49
CA THR A 82 -29.09 -10.14 -10.59
C THR A 82 -29.34 -11.55 -10.05
N ALA A 83 -28.69 -11.94 -8.95
CA ALA A 83 -28.91 -13.25 -8.33
C ALA A 83 -30.36 -13.43 -7.85
N ILE A 84 -30.99 -12.39 -7.30
CA ILE A 84 -32.41 -12.41 -6.92
C ILE A 84 -33.30 -12.49 -8.16
N THR A 85 -32.99 -11.77 -9.24
CA THR A 85 -33.78 -11.83 -10.49
C THR A 85 -33.72 -13.19 -11.15
N LEU A 86 -32.57 -13.88 -11.06
CA LEU A 86 -32.38 -15.25 -11.58
C LEU A 86 -33.05 -16.31 -10.69
N HIS A 87 -33.43 -15.97 -9.46
CA HIS A 87 -34.15 -16.82 -8.52
C HIS A 87 -35.66 -16.49 -8.60
N PRO A 88 -36.58 -17.44 -8.50
CA PRO A 88 -36.97 -18.54 -9.37
C PRO A 88 -38.13 -18.16 -10.35
N LYS A 89 -38.02 -18.49 -11.65
CA LYS A 89 -39.16 -18.76 -12.58
C LYS A 89 -38.58 -19.25 -13.91
N GLU A 90 -39.05 -20.41 -14.37
CA GLU A 90 -38.77 -21.06 -15.67
C GLU A 90 -37.45 -20.66 -16.35
N PHE A 91 -36.47 -21.54 -16.15
CA PHE A 91 -35.04 -21.43 -16.41
C PHE A 91 -34.67 -21.19 -17.89
N THR A 92 -35.04 -20.03 -18.42
CA THR A 92 -34.57 -19.55 -19.71
C THR A 92 -33.86 -18.23 -19.46
N ILE A 93 -32.61 -18.35 -19.00
CA ILE A 93 -31.71 -17.20 -18.93
C ILE A 93 -31.55 -16.69 -20.36
N THR A 94 -31.94 -15.45 -20.61
CA THR A 94 -31.69 -14.83 -21.92
C THR A 94 -30.17 -14.65 -22.05
N GLU A 95 -29.57 -14.93 -23.22
CA GLU A 95 -28.13 -14.75 -23.44
C GLU A 95 -27.63 -13.36 -22.96
N MET A 96 -28.45 -12.32 -23.17
CA MET A 96 -28.18 -10.95 -22.72
C MET A 96 -28.03 -10.81 -21.19
N GLU A 97 -28.80 -11.56 -20.40
CA GLU A 97 -28.72 -11.55 -18.94
C GLU A 97 -27.49 -12.31 -18.45
N SER A 98 -27.13 -13.40 -19.15
CA SER A 98 -25.89 -14.15 -18.92
C SER A 98 -24.67 -13.27 -19.14
N ASP A 99 -24.61 -12.53 -20.25
CA ASP A 99 -23.51 -11.62 -20.57
C ASP A 99 -23.41 -10.45 -19.57
N ALA A 100 -24.56 -9.92 -19.15
CA ALA A 100 -24.62 -8.87 -18.13
C ALA A 100 -24.10 -9.36 -16.77
N LEU A 101 -24.46 -10.59 -16.38
CA LEU A 101 -23.95 -11.22 -15.17
C LEU A 101 -22.45 -11.47 -15.27
N GLU A 102 -21.97 -12.09 -16.36
CA GLU A 102 -20.55 -12.38 -16.54
C GLU A 102 -19.70 -11.10 -16.48
N SER A 103 -20.12 -10.06 -17.21
CA SER A 103 -19.41 -8.79 -17.22
C SER A 103 -19.40 -8.10 -15.85
N THR A 104 -20.48 -8.19 -15.09
CA THR A 104 -20.56 -7.63 -13.73
C THR A 104 -19.69 -8.43 -12.76
N LEU A 105 -19.72 -9.76 -12.84
CA LEU A 105 -18.91 -10.64 -12.00
C LEU A 105 -17.41 -10.41 -12.27
N ARG A 106 -17.01 -10.32 -13.53
CA ARG A 106 -15.63 -10.02 -13.93
C ARG A 106 -15.17 -8.66 -13.37
N LYS A 107 -15.99 -7.62 -13.48
CA LYS A 107 -15.70 -6.30 -12.90
C LYS A 107 -15.56 -6.36 -11.38
N TYR A 108 -16.39 -7.13 -10.70
CA TYR A 108 -16.32 -7.29 -9.25
C TYR A 108 -15.03 -7.99 -8.82
N VAL A 109 -14.69 -9.12 -9.46
CA VAL A 109 -13.44 -9.86 -9.19
C VAL A 109 -12.22 -8.97 -9.43
N GLN A 110 -12.18 -8.25 -10.57
CA GLN A 110 -11.10 -7.30 -10.85
C GLN A 110 -11.02 -6.22 -9.77
N SER A 111 -12.16 -5.68 -9.35
CA SER A 111 -12.19 -4.64 -8.31
C SER A 111 -11.67 -5.16 -6.97
N VAL A 112 -11.92 -6.41 -6.61
CA VAL A 112 -11.36 -7.02 -5.40
C VAL A 112 -9.83 -7.15 -5.51
N GLN A 113 -9.31 -7.58 -6.66
CA GLN A 113 -7.85 -7.63 -6.90
C GLN A 113 -7.21 -6.25 -6.85
N ASP A 114 -7.86 -5.25 -7.46
CA ASP A 114 -7.42 -3.86 -7.44
C ASP A 114 -7.40 -3.32 -6.00
N GLN A 115 -8.37 -3.70 -5.16
CA GLN A 115 -8.39 -3.33 -3.74
C GLN A 115 -7.19 -3.90 -2.98
N GLU A 116 -6.80 -5.15 -3.25
CA GLU A 116 -5.59 -5.73 -2.67
C GLU A 116 -4.33 -4.99 -3.13
N TYR A 117 -4.29 -4.59 -4.40
CA TYR A 117 -3.20 -3.77 -4.94
C TYR A 117 -3.13 -2.38 -4.28
N MET A 118 -4.27 -1.73 -4.07
CA MET A 118 -4.37 -0.46 -3.35
C MET A 118 -3.93 -0.61 -1.88
N ALA A 119 -4.34 -1.70 -1.22
CA ALA A 119 -3.97 -1.98 0.16
C ALA A 119 -2.44 -2.08 0.35
N LYS A 120 -1.70 -2.60 -0.64
CA LYS A 120 -0.22 -2.64 -0.62
C LYS A 120 0.44 -1.26 -0.60
N HIS A 121 -0.30 -0.20 -0.91
CA HIS A 121 0.18 1.19 -0.89
C HIS A 121 -0.31 1.98 0.32
N SER A 122 -1.27 1.43 1.08
CA SER A 122 -1.81 2.05 2.28
C SER A 122 -0.70 2.38 3.29
N GLY A 123 -0.76 3.60 3.85
CA GLY A 123 0.19 4.08 4.85
C GLY A 123 1.54 4.55 4.29
N LYS A 124 1.80 4.42 2.98
CA LYS A 124 2.99 5.02 2.37
C LYS A 124 2.79 6.52 2.26
N ARG A 125 3.85 7.30 2.51
CA ARG A 125 3.85 8.76 2.33
C ARG A 125 3.42 9.17 0.92
N ASN A 126 3.85 8.40 -0.08
CA ASN A 126 3.53 8.62 -1.49
C ASN A 126 2.51 7.59 -2.00
N ASP A 127 1.37 7.49 -1.32
CA ASP A 127 0.26 6.67 -1.80
C ASP A 127 -0.29 7.24 -3.12
N PRO A 128 -0.28 6.49 -4.24
CA PRO A 128 -0.80 6.96 -5.52
C PRO A 128 -2.33 7.01 -5.57
N PHE A 129 -3.02 6.38 -4.61
CA PHE A 129 -4.48 6.39 -4.51
C PHE A 129 -5.00 7.52 -3.62
N ILE A 130 -4.12 8.42 -3.19
CA ILE A 130 -4.45 9.63 -2.46
C ILE A 130 -3.92 10.81 -3.27
N ALA A 131 -4.84 11.62 -3.79
CA ALA A 131 -4.50 12.93 -4.35
C ALA A 131 -4.55 13.94 -3.21
N SER A 132 -3.46 14.63 -2.92
CA SER A 132 -3.39 15.57 -1.79
C SER A 132 -2.77 16.89 -2.20
N SER A 133 -3.34 18.01 -1.74
CA SER A 133 -2.77 19.36 -1.92
C SER A 133 -1.40 19.54 -1.26
N GLU A 134 -0.96 18.56 -0.46
CA GLU A 134 0.43 18.47 0.00
C GLU A 134 1.44 18.33 -1.16
N ARG A 135 1.01 17.76 -2.30
CA ARG A 135 1.83 17.62 -3.51
C ARG A 135 1.48 18.73 -4.48
N LEU A 136 2.48 19.35 -5.10
CA LEU A 136 2.31 20.54 -5.92
C LEU A 136 1.39 20.30 -7.13
N HIS A 137 1.55 19.15 -7.80
CA HIS A 137 0.75 18.82 -8.98
C HIS A 137 -0.70 18.48 -8.62
N ASP A 138 -0.88 17.69 -7.57
CA ASP A 138 -2.21 17.32 -7.07
C ASP A 138 -2.96 18.57 -6.59
N HIS A 139 -2.28 19.49 -5.89
CA HIS A 139 -2.85 20.77 -5.47
C HIS A 139 -3.44 21.55 -6.65
N TYR A 140 -2.65 21.76 -7.71
CA TYR A 140 -3.11 22.48 -8.90
C TYR A 140 -4.32 21.80 -9.57
N ILE A 141 -4.32 20.47 -9.66
CA ILE A 141 -5.43 19.72 -10.26
C ILE A 141 -6.67 19.84 -9.37
N LEU A 142 -6.54 19.61 -8.06
CA LEU A 142 -7.64 19.66 -7.11
C LEU A 142 -8.26 21.06 -7.04
N GLU A 143 -7.43 22.10 -6.93
CA GLU A 143 -7.88 23.49 -6.92
C GLU A 143 -8.61 23.86 -8.21
N ARG A 144 -8.08 23.47 -9.37
CA ARG A 144 -8.71 23.69 -10.67
C ARG A 144 -10.08 23.01 -10.77
N GLU A 145 -10.17 21.73 -10.38
CA GLU A 145 -11.44 20.99 -10.47
C GLU A 145 -12.47 21.47 -9.44
N MET A 146 -12.05 21.85 -8.22
CA MET A 146 -12.94 22.45 -7.22
C MET A 146 -13.50 23.79 -7.72
N THR A 147 -12.62 24.67 -8.21
CA THR A 147 -13.01 25.97 -8.78
C THR A 147 -13.97 25.80 -9.96
N ARG A 148 -13.71 24.84 -10.85
CA ARG A 148 -14.58 24.52 -11.98
C ARG A 148 -15.99 24.07 -11.56
N GLN A 149 -16.10 23.39 -10.41
CA GLN A 149 -17.38 22.98 -9.84
C GLN A 149 -18.03 24.06 -8.96
N GLY A 150 -17.44 25.26 -8.89
CA GLY A 150 -17.90 26.34 -8.01
C GLY A 150 -17.80 25.98 -6.53
N LYS A 151 -16.85 25.11 -6.16
CA LYS A 151 -16.63 24.67 -4.78
C LYS A 151 -15.51 25.47 -4.15
N ILE A 152 -15.82 26.11 -3.03
CA ILE A 152 -14.90 26.95 -2.24
C ILE A 152 -14.57 26.20 -0.93
N PRO A 153 -13.39 26.38 -0.30
CA PRO A 153 -13.10 25.77 1.01
C PRO A 153 -14.19 26.02 2.06
N ASP A 154 -14.87 27.17 2.00
CA ASP A 154 -15.98 27.53 2.89
C ASP A 154 -17.24 26.68 2.68
N ASP A 155 -17.44 26.06 1.50
CA ASP A 155 -18.52 25.09 1.32
C ASP A 155 -18.34 23.82 2.19
N PHE A 156 -17.14 23.66 2.74
CA PHE A 156 -16.74 22.53 3.57
C PHE A 156 -16.49 22.94 5.03
N GLU A 157 -17.16 23.98 5.56
CA GLU A 157 -17.10 24.38 6.98
C GLU A 157 -17.18 23.19 7.94
N ALA A 158 -18.12 22.25 7.69
CA ALA A 158 -18.28 21.06 8.53
C ALA A 158 -17.04 20.14 8.54
N LEU A 159 -16.21 20.18 7.50
CA LEU A 159 -14.96 19.43 7.41
C LEU A 159 -13.76 20.20 7.97
N LYS A 160 -13.85 21.52 8.19
CA LYS A 160 -12.74 22.29 8.79
C LYS A 160 -12.41 21.77 10.19
N ALA A 161 -13.42 21.34 10.95
CA ALA A 161 -13.24 20.74 12.27
C ALA A 161 -12.53 19.37 12.24
N THR A 162 -12.61 18.64 11.12
CA THR A 162 -11.96 17.33 10.92
C THR A 162 -10.73 17.42 10.02
N ALA A 163 -10.26 18.63 9.72
CA ALA A 163 -9.12 18.84 8.84
C ALA A 163 -7.87 18.16 9.40
N ILE A 164 -7.17 17.44 8.53
CA ILE A 164 -5.97 16.69 8.91
C ILE A 164 -4.77 17.63 8.79
N LEU A 165 -4.06 17.82 9.90
CA LEU A 165 -2.77 18.51 9.92
C LEU A 165 -1.73 17.64 9.21
N THR A 166 -1.22 18.11 8.09
CA THR A 166 -0.26 17.38 7.23
C THR A 166 0.95 18.22 6.88
N GLY A 167 2.06 17.59 6.51
CA GLY A 167 3.25 18.30 6.04
C GLY A 167 4.57 17.59 6.31
N PRO A 168 5.69 18.14 5.78
CA PRO A 168 5.79 19.41 5.06
C PRO A 168 5.19 19.36 3.65
N TRP A 169 4.47 20.41 3.26
CA TRP A 169 3.90 20.56 1.91
C TRP A 169 5.02 20.87 0.91
N GLU A 170 4.85 20.39 -0.33
CA GLU A 170 5.76 20.72 -1.41
C GLU A 170 5.67 22.22 -1.71
N LYS A 171 6.82 22.91 -1.64
CA LYS A 171 6.89 24.32 -2.02
C LYS A 171 6.85 24.41 -3.54
N GLY A 172 6.24 25.47 -4.08
CA GLY A 172 6.06 25.69 -5.52
C GLY A 172 7.34 25.80 -6.37
N ASN A 173 8.52 25.60 -5.79
CA ASN A 173 9.74 25.53 -6.57
C ASN A 173 9.86 24.14 -7.24
N ARG A 174 9.84 24.12 -8.58
CA ARG A 174 9.82 22.89 -9.41
C ARG A 174 10.93 21.89 -9.06
N ALA A 175 12.04 22.35 -8.51
CA ALA A 175 13.16 21.51 -8.08
C ALA A 175 12.82 20.51 -6.96
N GLY A 176 11.72 20.71 -6.22
CA GLY A 176 11.32 19.86 -5.09
C GLY A 176 10.06 19.01 -5.33
N ALA A 177 9.44 19.08 -6.51
CA ALA A 177 8.20 18.36 -6.78
C ALA A 177 8.47 16.85 -6.92
N GLN A 178 7.81 16.02 -6.11
CA GLN A 178 7.96 14.58 -6.22
C GLN A 178 7.01 14.04 -7.30
N PRO A 179 7.49 13.16 -8.19
CA PRO A 179 6.61 12.49 -9.14
C PRO A 179 5.69 11.51 -8.39
N ILE A 180 4.47 11.32 -8.89
CA ILE A 180 3.45 10.40 -8.35
C ILE A 180 4.01 8.96 -8.28
N TYR A 181 4.98 8.64 -9.12
CA TYR A 181 5.71 7.39 -9.07
C TYR A 181 7.19 7.61 -9.38
N ALA A 182 8.04 6.80 -8.76
CA ALA A 182 9.44 6.72 -9.15
C ALA A 182 9.52 6.41 -10.66
N THR A 183 10.43 7.08 -11.37
CA THR A 183 10.58 6.80 -12.81
C THR A 183 10.93 5.33 -13.01
N ARG A 184 10.52 4.74 -14.15
CA ARG A 184 10.75 3.32 -14.47
C ARG A 184 12.19 2.86 -14.23
N ALA A 185 13.16 3.77 -14.39
CA ALA A 185 14.57 3.54 -14.13
C ALA A 185 14.90 3.33 -12.64
N GLU A 186 14.29 4.08 -11.73
CA GLU A 186 14.54 3.96 -10.29
C GLU A 186 13.97 2.66 -9.71
N THR A 187 12.79 2.24 -10.18
CA THR A 187 12.21 0.94 -9.81
C THR A 187 13.11 -0.21 -10.24
N MET A 188 13.73 -0.11 -11.42
CA MET A 188 14.64 -1.13 -11.92
C MET A 188 15.94 -1.18 -11.11
N LYS A 189 16.51 -0.02 -10.74
CA LYS A 189 17.70 0.06 -9.89
C LYS A 189 17.46 -0.53 -8.50
N ARG A 190 16.32 -0.24 -7.87
CA ARG A 190 15.98 -0.82 -6.56
C ARG A 190 15.81 -2.33 -6.62
N GLY A 191 15.14 -2.84 -7.65
CA GLY A 191 14.98 -4.28 -7.83
C GLY A 191 16.31 -4.99 -8.10
N LEU A 192 17.22 -4.36 -8.85
CA LEU A 192 18.55 -4.90 -9.06
C LEU A 192 19.40 -4.83 -7.77
N PHE A 193 19.34 -3.73 -7.03
CA PHE A 193 20.11 -3.55 -5.80
C PHE A 193 19.66 -4.48 -4.68
N SER A 194 18.36 -4.74 -4.54
CA SER A 194 17.87 -5.71 -3.56
C SER A 194 18.30 -7.14 -3.91
N ARG A 195 18.31 -7.50 -5.20
CA ARG A 195 18.83 -8.79 -5.67
C ARG A 195 20.34 -8.91 -5.44
N LEU A 196 21.10 -7.87 -5.73
CA LEU A 196 22.55 -7.86 -5.52
C LEU A 196 22.90 -7.91 -4.03
N ALA A 197 22.20 -7.14 -3.19
CA ALA A 197 22.37 -7.17 -1.75
C ALA A 197 22.02 -8.56 -1.19
N GLY A 198 20.92 -9.16 -1.64
CA GLY A 198 20.55 -10.53 -1.27
C GLY A 198 21.61 -11.55 -1.68
N ALA A 199 22.16 -11.44 -2.90
CA ALA A 199 23.23 -12.32 -3.38
C ALA A 199 24.54 -12.15 -2.59
N LEU A 200 24.91 -10.91 -2.25
CA LEU A 200 26.08 -10.62 -1.44
C LEU A 200 25.96 -11.13 -0.01
N VAL A 201 24.81 -10.89 0.64
CA VAL A 201 24.55 -11.38 2.01
C VAL A 201 24.52 -12.91 2.02
N GLY A 202 23.80 -13.53 1.07
CA GLY A 202 23.77 -14.99 0.95
C GLY A 202 25.14 -15.59 0.66
N GLY A 203 25.93 -14.97 -0.22
CA GLY A 203 27.29 -15.39 -0.55
C GLY A 203 28.25 -15.26 0.64
N ALA A 204 28.19 -14.15 1.37
CA ALA A 204 28.98 -13.95 2.59
C ALA A 204 28.63 -14.98 3.66
N PHE A 205 27.35 -15.32 3.82
CA PHE A 205 26.91 -16.36 4.76
C PHE A 205 27.31 -17.77 4.34
N LEU A 206 27.45 -18.06 3.04
CA LEU A 206 27.94 -19.37 2.56
C LEU A 206 29.46 -19.49 2.68
N ILE A 207 30.21 -18.45 2.31
CA ILE A 207 31.67 -18.47 2.29
C ILE A 207 32.25 -18.27 3.70
N GLY A 208 31.61 -17.45 4.53
CA GLY A 208 32.08 -17.09 5.86
C GLY A 208 32.37 -18.29 6.77
N PRO A 209 31.41 -19.21 6.98
CA PRO A 209 31.63 -20.42 7.76
C PRO A 209 32.75 -21.29 7.18
N MET A 210 32.84 -21.42 5.84
CA MET A 210 33.91 -22.22 5.23
C MET A 210 35.31 -21.66 5.52
N TRP A 211 35.47 -20.34 5.38
CA TRP A 211 36.73 -19.67 5.70
C TRP A 211 37.08 -19.78 7.18
N LEU A 212 36.08 -19.63 8.06
CA LEU A 212 36.27 -19.74 9.50
C LEU A 212 36.67 -21.17 9.92
N LEU A 213 36.01 -22.18 9.35
CA LEU A 213 36.31 -23.60 9.61
C LEU A 213 37.69 -24.02 9.10
N ALA A 214 38.20 -23.38 8.05
CA ALA A 214 39.55 -23.63 7.55
C ALA A 214 40.65 -23.05 8.46
N LEU A 215 40.33 -22.03 9.25
CA LEU A 215 41.31 -21.30 10.07
C LEU A 215 41.55 -21.95 11.44
N GLU A 216 40.53 -22.57 12.04
CA GLU A 216 40.59 -23.16 13.39
C GLU A 216 40.06 -24.60 13.41
N ARG A 217 40.88 -25.53 13.94
CA ARG A 217 40.58 -26.98 14.00
C ARG A 217 39.95 -27.43 15.33
N ASP A 218 39.36 -26.53 16.09
CA ASP A 218 38.77 -26.87 17.39
C ASP A 218 37.28 -27.22 17.25
N LEU A 219 36.92 -28.48 17.52
CA LEU A 219 35.61 -29.08 17.23
C LEU A 219 34.45 -28.31 17.89
N TYR A 220 34.63 -27.87 19.13
CA TYR A 220 33.61 -27.16 19.89
C TYR A 220 33.34 -25.76 19.32
N PHE A 221 34.39 -25.12 18.79
CA PHE A 221 34.28 -23.82 18.16
C PHE A 221 33.52 -23.93 16.83
N GLN A 222 33.80 -24.98 16.05
CA GLN A 222 33.10 -25.24 14.78
C GLN A 222 31.59 -25.46 14.97
N LEU A 223 31.19 -26.22 15.99
CA LEU A 223 29.77 -26.50 16.26
C LEU A 223 29.01 -25.25 16.74
N GLY A 224 29.65 -24.41 17.58
CA GLY A 224 29.06 -23.16 18.06
C GLY A 224 28.85 -22.14 16.94
N PHE A 225 29.85 -21.93 16.08
CA PHE A 225 29.74 -20.97 14.99
C PHE A 225 28.74 -21.41 13.91
N THR A 226 28.70 -22.69 13.55
CA THR A 226 27.77 -23.20 12.54
C THR A 226 26.31 -23.04 12.98
N THR A 227 25.99 -23.43 14.21
CA THR A 227 24.64 -23.25 14.78
C THR A 227 24.26 -21.78 14.93
N GLY A 228 25.21 -20.92 15.32
CA GLY A 228 25.02 -19.46 15.40
C GLY A 228 24.76 -18.81 14.04
N PHE A 229 25.56 -19.13 13.02
CA PHE A 229 25.39 -18.60 11.67
C PHE A 229 24.09 -19.08 11.00
N VAL A 230 23.72 -20.36 11.17
CA VAL A 230 22.42 -20.87 10.69
C VAL A 230 21.26 -20.15 11.36
N SER A 231 21.32 -19.97 12.68
CA SER A 231 20.27 -19.27 13.42
C SER A 231 20.16 -17.81 13.00
N ALA A 232 21.29 -17.09 12.89
CA ALA A 232 21.32 -15.70 12.45
C ALA A 232 20.81 -15.54 11.00
N PHE A 233 21.20 -16.45 10.10
CA PHE A 233 20.73 -16.46 8.72
C PHE A 233 19.22 -16.69 8.63
N GLY A 234 18.69 -17.68 9.38
CA GLY A 234 17.26 -17.96 9.43
C GLY A 234 16.46 -16.78 9.95
N LEU A 235 16.96 -16.10 10.99
CA LEU A 235 16.33 -14.91 11.57
C LEU A 235 16.36 -13.71 10.61
N LEU A 236 17.47 -13.52 9.90
CA LEU A 236 17.62 -12.50 8.87
C LEU A 236 16.67 -12.77 7.69
N MET A 237 16.58 -14.02 7.23
CA MET A 237 15.66 -14.42 6.16
C MET A 237 14.19 -14.29 6.57
N ALA A 238 13.83 -14.64 7.81
CA ALA A 238 12.49 -14.44 8.35
C ALA A 238 12.09 -12.95 8.39
N TRP A 239 13.06 -12.06 8.56
CA TRP A 239 12.81 -10.61 8.49
C TRP A 239 12.71 -10.10 7.05
N TYR A 240 13.47 -10.68 6.12
CA TYR A 240 13.56 -10.18 4.74
C TYR A 240 12.50 -10.74 3.78
N LEU A 241 12.05 -11.98 4.01
CA LEU A 241 11.08 -12.66 3.16
C LEU A 241 9.68 -12.58 3.76
N ASN A 242 8.72 -12.11 2.96
CA ASN A 242 7.32 -11.98 3.37
C ASN A 242 6.53 -13.30 3.31
N THR A 243 7.14 -14.40 2.83
CA THR A 243 6.49 -15.70 2.68
C THR A 243 7.24 -16.77 3.46
N LEU A 244 6.56 -17.43 4.40
CA LEU A 244 7.13 -18.49 5.25
C LEU A 244 7.75 -19.64 4.45
N GLU A 245 7.11 -20.05 3.35
CA GLU A 245 7.58 -21.14 2.49
C GLU A 245 8.99 -20.88 1.93
N SER A 246 9.27 -19.64 1.52
CA SER A 246 10.57 -19.26 0.99
C SER A 246 11.68 -19.25 2.06
N VAL A 247 11.34 -18.87 3.30
CA VAL A 247 12.25 -18.88 4.45
C VAL A 247 12.65 -20.31 4.81
N PHE A 248 11.67 -21.22 4.84
CA PHE A 248 11.91 -22.63 5.11
C PHE A 248 12.78 -23.28 4.03
N ALA A 249 12.45 -23.07 2.75
CA ALA A 249 13.25 -23.60 1.65
C ALA A 249 14.71 -23.10 1.69
N ALA A 250 14.92 -21.81 1.93
CA ALA A 250 16.26 -21.22 2.03
C ALA A 250 17.05 -21.78 3.23
N SER A 251 16.40 -21.92 4.39
CA SER A 251 17.02 -22.45 5.60
C SER A 251 17.43 -23.92 5.45
N ILE A 252 16.57 -24.76 4.85
CA ILE A 252 16.85 -26.18 4.61
C ILE A 252 18.03 -26.33 3.63
N ALA A 253 18.01 -25.58 2.53
CA ALA A 253 19.10 -25.60 1.55
C ALA A 253 20.43 -25.22 2.18
N TYR A 254 20.44 -24.17 3.02
CA TYR A 254 21.64 -23.72 3.71
C TYR A 254 22.17 -24.75 4.73
N ALA A 255 21.28 -25.33 5.54
CA ALA A 255 21.64 -26.38 6.50
C ALA A 255 22.23 -27.62 5.80
N ALA A 256 21.67 -28.02 4.66
CA ALA A 256 22.17 -29.14 3.87
C ALA A 256 23.61 -28.90 3.38
N VAL A 257 23.90 -27.71 2.84
CA VAL A 257 25.24 -27.35 2.37
C VAL A 257 26.26 -27.41 3.51
N LEU A 258 25.92 -26.84 4.68
CA LEU A 258 26.82 -26.89 5.83
C LEU A 258 27.06 -28.32 6.34
N MET A 259 26.02 -29.16 6.40
CA MET A 259 26.15 -30.55 6.84
C MET A 259 27.07 -31.35 5.91
N VAL A 260 26.96 -31.17 4.59
CA VAL A 260 27.87 -31.82 3.63
C VAL A 260 29.31 -31.39 3.88
N PHE A 261 29.54 -30.09 4.09
CA PHE A 261 30.88 -29.56 4.37
C PHE A 261 31.47 -30.09 5.67
N ILE A 262 30.69 -30.11 6.76
CA ILE A 262 31.12 -30.68 8.04
C ILE A 262 31.49 -32.16 7.86
N GLY A 263 30.68 -32.92 7.10
CA GLY A 263 30.94 -34.32 6.81
C GLY A 263 32.29 -34.55 6.10
N VAL A 264 32.61 -33.74 5.09
CA VAL A 264 33.90 -33.83 4.37
C VAL A 264 35.07 -33.51 5.30
N ILE A 265 34.96 -32.45 6.11
CA ILE A 265 36.02 -32.05 7.05
C ILE A 265 36.29 -33.14 8.10
N MET A 266 35.23 -33.76 8.64
CA MET A 266 35.37 -34.86 9.61
C MET A 266 36.03 -36.11 8.98
N GLN A 267 35.73 -36.39 7.70
CA GLN A 267 36.32 -37.52 6.99
C GLN A 267 37.82 -37.32 6.73
N GLU A 268 38.26 -36.10 6.37
CA GLU A 268 39.68 -35.77 6.23
C GLU A 268 40.43 -35.83 7.57
N ALA A 269 39.79 -35.38 8.66
CA ALA A 269 40.36 -35.41 9.99
C ALA A 269 40.54 -36.85 10.53
N GLY A 270 39.62 -37.77 10.20
CA GLY A 270 39.72 -39.19 10.58
C GLY A 270 40.66 -40.03 9.69
N SER A 271 41.13 -39.49 8.57
CA SER A 271 42.04 -40.17 7.65
C SER A 271 43.53 -39.82 7.86
N ARG A 272 43.86 -38.97 8.83
CA ARG A 272 45.23 -38.66 9.26
C ARG A 272 45.53 -39.31 10.61
#